data_AF-A0A958Y747-F1
#
_entry.id   AF-A0A958Y747-F1
#
_cell.length_a   1.000
_cell.length_b   1.000
_cell.length_c   1.000
_cell.angle_alpha   90.00
_cell.angle_beta   90.00
_cell.angle_gamma   90.00
#
_symmetry.space_group_name_H-M   'P 1'
#
loop_
_entity.id
_entity.type
_entity.pdbx_description
1 polymer ?
#
loop_
_entity_poly.entity_id
_entity_poly.type
_entity_poly.pdbx_seq_one_letter_code
_entity_poly.pdbx_strand_id
1 'polypeptide(L)'
;MKYLLFLLVLIATKLNAQSNLEFNKRFVESEDKWVAFQQDENDSHPYGFIYIDSDAGLTLNYEGTFKITATGEFIPTKLDSTSIKVRLKPNNVLVAFIPENKFSELKIDSIPNWLKYYKTDEESIERLYKWGYMYNGWNECKKALTFLEKAEKINPKYKGLAVELAFSYNCLKQYDKAEHILEEDIRINSSDAYVSKEYIFTLTKNNKINLAIQQYNTAKKTILDKQYDAENCFNILQYFYVQKDKEDFNKWYEELSKLDIQNKMIRDYADRMKEDLNK
;
A
#
# COMPACT_ATOMS: atom_id res chain seq x y z
N MET A 1 50.82 26.84 44.40
CA MET A 1 50.10 25.97 43.43
C MET A 1 48.61 26.19 43.68
N LYS A 2 47.74 26.58 42.76
CA LYS A 2 47.62 26.20 41.34
C LYS A 2 46.99 27.38 40.58
N TYR A 3 47.56 27.72 39.43
CA TYR A 3 46.90 28.56 38.43
C TYR A 3 45.81 27.73 37.76
N LEU A 4 44.56 28.20 37.77
CA LEU A 4 43.46 27.57 37.05
C LEU A 4 43.44 28.16 35.63
N LEU A 5 44.04 27.44 34.69
CA LEU A 5 44.06 27.80 33.28
C LEU A 5 42.70 27.40 32.67
N PHE A 6 41.86 28.38 32.31
CA PHE A 6 40.66 28.12 31.50
C PHE A 6 41.09 27.89 30.05
N LEU A 7 41.13 26.62 29.63
CA LEU A 7 41.37 26.25 28.24
C LEU A 7 40.05 26.39 27.47
N LEU A 8 39.94 27.46 26.68
CA LEU A 8 38.81 27.67 25.77
C LEU A 8 39.00 26.75 24.56
N VAL A 9 38.37 25.57 24.59
CA VAL A 9 38.34 24.67 23.44
C VAL A 9 37.33 25.23 22.42
N LEU A 10 37.84 25.99 21.45
CA LEU A 10 37.11 26.30 20.22
C LEU A 10 36.97 25.00 19.42
N ILE A 11 35.87 24.28 19.65
CA ILE A 11 35.42 23.21 18.76
C ILE A 11 34.93 23.91 17.49
N ALA A 12 35.81 24.03 16.50
CA ALA A 12 35.40 24.36 15.15
C ALA A 12 34.58 23.17 14.61
N THR A 13 33.26 23.20 14.83
CA THR A 13 32.35 22.34 14.08
C THR A 13 32.48 22.77 12.63
N LYS A 14 33.19 21.97 11.82
CA LYS A 14 32.94 21.98 10.39
C LYS A 14 31.49 21.53 10.23
N LEU A 15 30.59 22.49 10.10
CA LEU A 15 29.29 22.29 9.46
C LEU A 15 29.62 21.89 8.01
N ASN A 16 29.91 20.61 7.80
CA ASN A 16 29.63 20.03 6.51
C ASN A 16 28.13 20.17 6.36
N ALA A 17 27.69 21.06 5.47
CA ALA A 17 26.35 21.03 4.94
C ALA A 17 26.22 19.72 4.16
N GLN A 18 26.09 18.61 4.89
CA GLN A 18 25.75 17.34 4.30
C GLN A 18 24.30 17.48 3.88
N SER A 19 24.09 17.75 2.60
CA SER A 19 22.80 17.56 1.93
C SER A 19 22.52 16.04 1.91
N ASN A 20 22.34 15.46 3.10
CA ASN A 20 22.11 14.04 3.27
C ASN A 20 20.72 13.73 2.76
N LEU A 21 20.67 13.25 1.52
CA LEU A 21 19.51 12.55 1.00
C LEU A 21 19.22 11.35 1.90
N GLU A 22 18.07 11.37 2.56
CA GLU A 22 17.60 10.25 3.37
C GLU A 22 16.77 9.30 2.51
N PHE A 23 17.36 8.18 2.10
CA PHE A 23 16.67 7.14 1.32
C PHE A 23 15.76 6.30 2.22
N ASN A 24 14.64 6.87 2.64
CA ASN A 24 13.72 6.28 3.61
C ASN A 24 12.24 6.33 3.18
N LYS A 25 11.95 6.71 1.93
CA LYS A 25 10.59 6.81 1.39
C LYS A 25 10.33 5.73 0.36
N ARG A 26 9.19 5.05 0.44
CA ARG A 26 8.71 4.14 -0.61
C ARG A 26 8.04 4.94 -1.71
N PHE A 27 7.93 4.38 -2.91
CA PHE A 27 7.27 5.06 -4.03
C PHE A 27 5.81 5.43 -3.72
N VAL A 28 5.08 4.57 -3.01
CA VAL A 28 3.65 4.79 -2.67
C VAL A 28 3.44 5.97 -1.71
N GLU A 29 4.50 6.37 -0.99
CA GLU A 29 4.54 7.52 -0.09
C GLU A 29 4.97 8.81 -0.81
N SER A 30 5.34 8.70 -2.09
CA SER A 30 6.03 9.74 -2.86
C SER A 30 5.15 10.40 -3.93
N GLU A 31 3.82 10.26 -3.85
CA GLU A 31 2.91 10.98 -4.75
C GLU A 31 3.14 12.49 -4.66
N ASP A 32 3.30 13.10 -5.83
CA ASP A 32 3.61 14.52 -6.05
C ASP A 32 4.91 14.98 -5.37
N LYS A 33 5.96 14.18 -5.50
CA LYS A 33 7.28 14.48 -4.94
C LYS A 33 8.41 14.36 -5.96
N TRP A 34 9.33 15.30 -5.89
CA TRP A 34 10.67 15.16 -6.45
C TRP A 34 11.47 14.19 -5.61
N VAL A 35 11.96 13.13 -6.25
CA VAL A 35 12.68 12.05 -5.59
C VAL A 35 14.03 11.80 -6.24
N ALA A 36 15.01 11.46 -5.42
CA ALA A 36 16.30 10.94 -5.82
C ALA A 36 16.38 9.45 -5.50
N PHE A 37 17.00 8.69 -6.40
CA PHE A 37 17.35 7.29 -6.22
C PHE A 37 18.76 7.17 -5.67
N GLN A 38 19.09 5.99 -5.14
CA GLN A 38 20.47 5.71 -4.70
C GLN A 38 21.46 5.91 -5.85
N GLN A 39 22.72 6.15 -5.51
CA GLN A 39 23.78 6.39 -6.50
C GLN A 39 23.90 5.21 -7.46
N ASP A 40 24.10 5.53 -8.73
CA ASP A 40 24.49 4.57 -9.75
C ASP A 40 26.01 4.35 -9.75
N GLU A 41 26.48 3.50 -10.65
CA GLU A 41 27.91 3.15 -10.81
C GLU A 41 28.79 4.36 -11.22
N ASN A 42 28.19 5.48 -11.62
CA ASN A 42 28.87 6.70 -12.07
C ASN A 42 28.87 7.80 -10.99
N ASP A 43 28.62 7.46 -9.73
CA ASP A 43 28.45 8.38 -8.59
C ASP A 43 27.36 9.44 -8.83
N SER A 44 26.33 9.09 -9.59
CA SER A 44 25.22 9.99 -9.92
C SER A 44 23.91 9.47 -9.33
N HIS A 45 23.03 10.37 -8.90
CA HIS A 45 21.69 10.04 -8.43
C HIS A 45 20.68 10.20 -9.56
N PRO A 46 20.02 9.12 -10.03
CA PRO A 46 18.83 9.24 -10.86
C PRO A 46 17.75 10.01 -10.11
N TYR A 47 17.00 10.87 -10.80
CA TYR A 47 15.93 11.65 -10.18
C TYR A 47 14.75 11.91 -11.11
N GLY A 48 13.62 12.24 -10.51
CA GLY A 48 12.39 12.56 -11.22
C GLY A 48 11.26 12.92 -10.28
N PHE A 49 10.08 13.10 -10.86
CA PHE A 49 8.85 13.42 -10.13
C PHE A 49 7.92 12.21 -10.10
N ILE A 50 7.58 11.72 -8.92
CA ILE A 50 6.58 10.66 -8.77
C ILE A 50 5.19 11.30 -8.69
N TYR A 51 4.27 10.81 -9.51
CA TYR A 51 2.87 11.19 -9.54
C TYR A 51 2.01 9.96 -9.81
N ILE A 52 0.69 10.12 -9.75
CA ILE A 52 -0.24 9.07 -10.16
C ILE A 52 -0.88 9.49 -11.48
N ASP A 53 -0.62 8.69 -12.50
CA ASP A 53 -1.39 8.69 -13.73
C ASP A 53 -2.64 7.84 -13.49
N SER A 54 -3.82 8.36 -13.83
CA SER A 54 -5.06 7.67 -13.50
C SER A 54 -5.14 6.30 -14.18
N ASP A 55 -4.56 6.12 -15.36
CA ASP A 55 -4.66 4.88 -16.14
C ASP A 55 -3.44 3.98 -15.98
N ALA A 56 -2.27 4.58 -15.77
CA ALA A 56 -1.01 3.84 -15.60
C ALA A 56 -0.65 3.56 -14.13
N GLY A 57 -1.30 4.23 -13.18
CA GLY A 57 -1.00 4.16 -11.75
C GLY A 57 0.25 4.95 -11.36
N LEU A 58 0.95 4.45 -10.34
CA LEU A 58 2.15 5.09 -9.79
C LEU A 58 3.24 5.23 -10.86
N THR A 59 3.63 6.46 -11.16
CA THR A 59 4.48 6.78 -12.31
C THR A 59 5.60 7.73 -11.92
N LEU A 60 6.82 7.44 -12.36
CA LEU A 60 7.96 8.34 -12.32
C LEU A 60 8.07 9.08 -13.65
N ASN A 61 8.04 10.40 -13.62
CA ASN A 61 8.57 11.22 -14.70
C ASN A 61 10.07 11.41 -14.45
N TYR A 62 10.89 10.60 -15.12
CA TYR A 62 12.35 10.62 -15.01
C TYR A 62 12.94 11.79 -15.79
N GLU A 63 13.83 12.55 -15.14
CA GLU A 63 14.34 13.84 -15.64
C GLU A 63 15.86 13.84 -15.87
N GLY A 64 16.55 12.82 -15.37
CA GLY A 64 17.99 12.62 -15.57
C GLY A 64 18.69 12.19 -14.29
N THR A 65 19.95 12.57 -14.18
CA THR A 65 20.77 12.30 -12.98
C THR A 65 21.33 13.60 -12.40
N PHE A 66 21.84 13.56 -11.18
CA PHE A 66 22.66 14.66 -10.64
C PHE A 66 23.81 14.12 -9.78
N LYS A 67 24.89 14.89 -9.69
CA LYS A 67 26.00 14.65 -8.75
C LYS A 67 25.94 15.64 -7.58
N ILE A 68 26.42 15.23 -6.42
CA ILE A 68 26.56 16.11 -5.26
C ILE A 68 28.04 16.49 -5.13
N THR A 69 28.34 17.79 -5.14
CA THR A 69 29.72 18.27 -4.95
C THR A 69 30.17 18.10 -3.49
N ALA A 70 31.46 18.27 -3.24
CA ALA A 70 31.99 18.29 -1.86
C ALA A 70 31.39 19.42 -0.98
N THR A 71 30.85 20.48 -1.60
CA THR A 71 30.15 21.58 -0.90
C THR A 71 28.65 21.32 -0.74
N GLY A 72 28.14 20.18 -1.21
CA GLY A 72 26.75 19.77 -1.10
C GLY A 72 25.83 20.30 -2.20
N GLU A 73 26.37 20.92 -3.26
CA GLU A 73 25.63 21.44 -4.42
C GLU A 73 25.23 20.31 -5.37
N PHE A 74 24.02 20.38 -5.92
CA PHE A 74 23.46 19.39 -6.84
C PHE A 74 23.69 19.85 -8.28
N ILE A 75 24.50 19.10 -9.03
CA ILE A 75 24.81 19.39 -10.43
C ILE A 75 24.01 18.44 -11.34
N PRO A 76 22.95 18.92 -12.02
CA PRO A 76 22.09 18.07 -12.84
C PRO A 76 22.70 17.77 -14.22
N THR A 77 22.51 16.53 -14.67
CA THR A 77 22.62 16.09 -16.06
C THR A 77 21.20 15.74 -16.54
N LYS A 78 20.56 16.66 -17.26
CA LYS A 78 19.21 16.48 -17.78
C LYS A 78 19.20 15.68 -19.08
N LEU A 79 18.08 15.02 -19.36
CA LEU A 79 17.84 14.41 -20.66
C LEU A 79 17.68 15.48 -21.76
N ASP A 80 18.26 15.24 -22.94
CA ASP A 80 18.27 16.18 -24.07
C ASP A 80 16.90 16.36 -24.75
N SER A 81 15.93 15.46 -24.51
CA SER A 81 14.55 15.52 -25.03
C SER A 81 13.55 14.79 -24.12
N THR A 82 12.25 14.83 -24.46
CA THR A 82 11.07 14.45 -23.66
C THR A 82 11.31 13.51 -22.48
N SER A 83 10.77 13.88 -21.32
CA SER A 83 10.83 13.09 -20.09
C SER A 83 10.38 11.64 -20.29
N ILE A 84 11.08 10.72 -19.63
CA ILE A 84 10.79 9.29 -19.70
C ILE A 84 9.78 8.95 -18.60
N LYS A 85 8.63 8.40 -18.97
CA LYS A 85 7.60 7.96 -18.01
C LYS A 85 7.80 6.49 -17.68
N VAL A 86 8.08 6.19 -16.42
CA VAL A 86 8.32 4.82 -15.93
C VAL A 86 7.20 4.43 -14.97
N ARG A 87 6.47 3.35 -15.27
CA ARG A 87 5.50 2.77 -14.33
C ARG A 87 6.24 2.14 -13.17
N LEU A 88 5.92 2.57 -11.97
CA LEU A 88 6.50 2.05 -10.74
C LEU A 88 5.61 0.95 -10.17
N LYS A 89 6.25 -0.11 -9.67
CA LYS A 89 5.57 -1.12 -8.86
C LYS A 89 5.62 -0.70 -7.39
N PRO A 90 4.55 -0.93 -6.62
CA PRO A 90 4.62 -0.80 -5.16
C PRO A 90 5.63 -1.84 -4.64
N ASN A 91 6.81 -1.39 -4.23
CA ASN A 91 7.88 -2.25 -3.75
C ASN A 91 8.67 -1.54 -2.64
N ASN A 92 9.70 -2.20 -2.14
CA ASN A 92 10.52 -1.71 -1.03
C ASN A 92 11.75 -0.91 -1.49
N VAL A 93 11.81 -0.46 -2.75
CA VAL A 93 12.86 0.46 -3.18
C VAL A 93 12.66 1.78 -2.45
N LEU A 94 13.73 2.27 -1.83
CA LEU A 94 13.73 3.50 -1.07
C LEU A 94 14.32 4.65 -1.88
N VAL A 95 13.61 5.76 -1.89
CA VAL A 95 14.02 7.03 -2.48
C VAL A 95 14.15 8.09 -1.40
N ALA A 96 14.91 9.13 -1.70
CA ALA A 96 15.00 10.32 -0.89
C ALA A 96 14.15 11.42 -1.50
N PHE A 97 13.44 12.18 -0.67
CA PHE A 97 12.83 13.43 -1.14
C PHE A 97 13.92 14.46 -1.36
N ILE A 98 13.90 15.09 -2.53
CA ILE A 98 14.82 16.17 -2.84
C ILE A 98 14.38 17.40 -2.04
N PRO A 99 15.26 17.99 -1.21
CA PRO A 99 14.93 19.20 -0.45
C PRO A 99 14.59 20.39 -1.37
N GLU A 100 13.61 21.20 -1.00
CA GLU A 100 13.14 22.32 -1.83
C GLU A 100 14.24 23.34 -2.13
N ASN A 101 15.18 23.55 -1.20
CA ASN A 101 16.34 24.43 -1.43
C ASN A 101 17.31 23.93 -2.50
N LYS A 102 17.11 22.71 -3.03
CA LYS A 102 17.89 22.13 -4.15
C LYS A 102 17.19 22.25 -5.50
N PHE A 103 15.96 22.73 -5.55
CA PHE A 103 15.20 22.80 -6.81
C PHE A 103 15.81 23.78 -7.81
N SER A 104 16.33 24.92 -7.35
CA SER A 104 17.02 25.89 -8.23
C SER A 104 18.33 25.33 -8.80
N GLU A 105 19.09 24.57 -8.00
CA GLU A 105 20.33 23.91 -8.43
C GLU A 105 20.04 22.87 -9.53
N LEU A 106 18.95 22.11 -9.36
CA LEU A 106 18.45 21.14 -10.34
C LEU A 106 17.67 21.77 -11.51
N LYS A 107 17.43 23.09 -11.48
CA LYS A 107 16.64 23.83 -12.48
C LYS A 107 15.25 23.23 -12.68
N ILE A 108 14.56 22.90 -11.59
CA ILE A 108 13.21 22.34 -11.58
C ILE A 108 12.26 23.23 -10.79
N ASP A 109 10.99 23.22 -11.17
CA ASP A 109 9.93 23.86 -10.40
C ASP A 109 9.46 22.93 -9.28
N SER A 110 8.98 23.49 -8.16
CA SER A 110 8.43 22.70 -7.05
C SER A 110 7.24 21.83 -7.50
N ILE A 111 6.40 22.37 -8.38
CA ILE A 111 5.30 21.66 -9.03
C ILE A 111 5.55 21.73 -10.54
N PRO A 112 5.78 20.59 -11.21
CA PRO A 112 5.97 20.58 -12.65
C PRO A 112 4.73 21.09 -13.39
N ASN A 113 4.92 22.00 -14.37
CA ASN A 113 3.81 22.60 -15.13
C ASN A 113 2.92 21.58 -15.87
N TRP A 114 3.46 20.41 -16.20
CA TRP A 114 2.72 19.33 -16.84
C TRP A 114 1.83 18.53 -15.87
N LEU A 115 2.05 18.63 -14.55
CA LEU A 115 1.30 17.84 -13.57
C LEU A 115 -0.20 18.16 -13.60
N LYS A 116 -0.57 19.41 -13.92
CA LYS A 116 -1.97 19.84 -14.03
C LYS A 116 -2.82 18.99 -14.97
N TYR A 117 -2.21 18.39 -16.00
CA TYR A 117 -2.92 17.51 -16.94
C TYR A 117 -3.29 16.15 -16.35
N TYR A 118 -2.70 15.80 -15.20
CA TYR A 118 -2.99 14.60 -14.40
C TYR A 118 -3.82 14.88 -13.16
N LYS A 119 -4.11 16.16 -12.89
CA LYS A 119 -4.85 16.66 -11.72
C LYS A 119 -6.23 17.16 -12.14
N THR A 120 -6.95 16.36 -12.93
CA THR A 120 -8.31 16.66 -13.38
C THR A 120 -9.33 15.97 -12.48
N ASP A 121 -10.48 16.63 -12.29
CA ASP A 121 -11.66 16.09 -11.62
C ASP A 121 -11.39 15.49 -10.23
N GLU A 122 -10.44 16.05 -9.47
CA GLU A 122 -9.92 15.47 -8.21
C GLU A 122 -10.98 15.24 -7.12
N GLU A 123 -12.07 15.99 -7.16
CA GLU A 123 -13.20 15.87 -6.23
C GLU A 123 -14.39 15.09 -6.83
N SER A 124 -14.28 14.59 -8.06
CA SER A 124 -15.31 13.71 -8.64
C SER A 124 -15.28 12.34 -7.97
N ILE A 125 -16.45 11.70 -7.87
CA ILE A 125 -16.55 10.39 -7.22
C ILE A 125 -15.71 9.32 -7.91
N GLU A 126 -15.66 9.32 -9.26
CA GLU A 126 -14.87 8.36 -10.03
C GLU A 126 -13.38 8.48 -9.67
N ARG A 127 -12.89 9.72 -9.62
CA ARG A 127 -11.49 10.03 -9.32
C ARG A 127 -11.11 9.71 -7.87
N LEU A 128 -11.99 9.98 -6.92
CA LEU A 128 -11.83 9.63 -5.51
C LEU A 128 -11.82 8.11 -5.33
N TYR A 129 -12.80 7.40 -5.90
CA TYR A 129 -12.87 5.94 -5.87
C TYR A 129 -11.61 5.31 -6.47
N LYS A 130 -11.16 5.78 -7.65
CA LYS A 130 -9.97 5.24 -8.34
C LYS A 130 -8.70 5.38 -7.49
N TRP A 131 -8.54 6.49 -6.77
CA TRP A 131 -7.40 6.68 -5.85
C TRP A 131 -7.51 5.80 -4.62
N GLY A 132 -8.70 5.69 -4.03
CA GLY A 132 -8.98 4.75 -2.96
C GLY A 132 -8.61 3.32 -3.32
N TYR A 133 -9.12 2.85 -4.45
CA TYR A 133 -8.84 1.52 -5.02
C TYR A 133 -7.34 1.30 -5.24
N MET A 134 -6.63 2.23 -5.88
CA MET A 134 -5.19 2.11 -6.10
C MET A 134 -4.40 2.02 -4.79
N TYR A 135 -4.71 2.86 -3.81
CA TYR A 135 -4.04 2.83 -2.51
C TYR A 135 -4.35 1.57 -1.72
N ASN A 136 -5.57 1.03 -1.79
CA ASN A 136 -5.90 -0.29 -1.24
C ASN A 136 -5.05 -1.38 -1.88
N GLY A 137 -4.95 -1.39 -3.22
CA GLY A 137 -4.10 -2.32 -3.96
C GLY A 137 -2.61 -2.22 -3.63
N TRP A 138 -2.16 -1.08 -3.09
CA TRP A 138 -0.79 -0.86 -2.60
C TRP A 138 -0.63 -1.09 -1.10
N ASN A 139 -1.68 -1.58 -0.43
CA ASN A 139 -1.74 -1.81 1.01
C ASN A 139 -1.56 -0.54 1.87
N GLU A 140 -1.83 0.63 1.29
CA GLU A 140 -1.84 1.94 1.96
C GLU A 140 -3.26 2.30 2.41
N CYS A 141 -3.87 1.38 3.15
CA CYS A 141 -5.30 1.40 3.49
C CYS A 141 -5.73 2.67 4.23
N LYS A 142 -4.85 3.26 5.05
CA LYS A 142 -5.14 4.54 5.71
C LYS A 142 -5.31 5.67 4.70
N LYS A 143 -4.46 5.73 3.67
CA LYS A 143 -4.56 6.74 2.61
C LYS A 143 -5.74 6.46 1.70
N ALA A 144 -5.97 5.20 1.33
CA ALA A 144 -7.15 4.77 0.59
C ALA A 144 -8.45 5.24 1.24
N LEU A 145 -8.60 4.98 2.53
CA LEU A 145 -9.79 5.35 3.30
C LEU A 145 -10.11 6.86 3.20
N THR A 146 -9.10 7.74 3.18
CA THR A 146 -9.33 9.19 3.05
C THR A 146 -10.01 9.58 1.74
N PHE A 147 -9.75 8.85 0.65
CA PHE A 147 -10.41 9.08 -0.63
C PHE A 147 -11.79 8.40 -0.68
N LEU A 148 -11.89 7.17 -0.17
CA LEU A 148 -13.13 6.40 -0.19
C LEU A 148 -14.23 7.03 0.68
N GLU A 149 -13.89 7.57 1.86
CA GLU A 149 -14.86 8.29 2.71
C GLU A 149 -15.36 9.59 2.06
N LYS A 150 -14.53 10.25 1.22
CA LYS A 150 -15.00 11.37 0.41
C LYS A 150 -15.96 10.91 -0.69
N ALA A 151 -15.63 9.81 -1.38
CA ALA A 151 -16.49 9.23 -2.40
C ALA A 151 -17.86 8.80 -1.82
N GLU A 152 -17.86 8.21 -0.62
CA GLU A 152 -19.07 7.79 0.12
C GLU A 152 -20.03 8.95 0.38
N LYS A 153 -19.49 10.12 0.75
CA LYS A 153 -20.30 11.32 0.96
C LYS A 153 -20.98 11.84 -0.30
N ILE A 154 -20.42 11.57 -1.48
CA ILE A 154 -20.98 11.99 -2.77
C ILE A 154 -22.07 11.00 -3.21
N ASN A 155 -21.76 9.70 -3.24
CA ASN A 155 -22.72 8.66 -3.54
C ASN A 155 -22.30 7.33 -2.87
N PRO A 156 -22.96 6.94 -1.76
CA PRO A 156 -22.61 5.72 -1.02
C PRO A 156 -22.93 4.43 -1.79
N LYS A 157 -23.72 4.50 -2.87
CA LYS A 157 -24.08 3.37 -3.73
C LYS A 157 -23.22 3.28 -5.00
N TYR A 158 -22.11 4.00 -5.05
CA TYR A 158 -21.18 3.88 -6.18
C TYR A 158 -20.64 2.46 -6.29
N LYS A 159 -20.65 1.91 -7.51
CA LYS A 159 -20.32 0.50 -7.73
C LYS A 159 -18.91 0.18 -7.24
N GLY A 160 -18.78 -0.84 -6.40
CA GLY A 160 -17.51 -1.27 -5.81
C GLY A 160 -17.05 -0.46 -4.59
N LEU A 161 -17.69 0.67 -4.27
CA LEU A 161 -17.23 1.52 -3.17
C LEU A 161 -17.33 0.84 -1.80
N ALA A 162 -18.42 0.13 -1.55
CA ALA A 162 -18.68 -0.53 -0.27
C ALA A 162 -17.60 -1.58 0.07
N VAL A 163 -17.28 -2.47 -0.87
CA VAL A 163 -16.22 -3.48 -0.67
C VAL A 163 -14.83 -2.86 -0.51
N GLU A 164 -14.50 -1.78 -1.23
CA GLU A 164 -13.22 -1.08 -1.07
C GLU A 164 -13.11 -0.36 0.29
N LEU A 165 -14.20 0.25 0.76
CA LEU A 165 -14.27 0.81 2.12
C LEU A 165 -14.06 -0.30 3.16
N ALA A 166 -14.75 -1.42 3.01
CA ALA A 166 -14.66 -2.54 3.92
C ALA A 166 -13.26 -3.15 3.94
N PHE A 167 -12.60 -3.29 2.79
CA PHE A 167 -11.20 -3.70 2.70
C PHE A 167 -10.29 -2.75 3.49
N SER A 168 -10.45 -1.43 3.29
CA SER A 168 -9.72 -0.40 4.04
C SER A 168 -9.94 -0.54 5.56
N TYR A 169 -11.19 -0.73 6.00
CA TYR A 169 -11.52 -0.94 7.40
C TYR A 169 -10.94 -2.25 7.95
N ASN A 170 -11.03 -3.35 7.22
CA ASN A 170 -10.44 -4.65 7.58
C ASN A 170 -8.92 -4.57 7.77
N CYS A 171 -8.23 -3.96 6.81
CA CYS A 171 -6.79 -3.73 6.86
C CYS A 171 -6.37 -2.89 8.09
N LEU A 172 -7.21 -1.92 8.47
CA LEU A 172 -7.03 -1.08 9.66
C LEU A 172 -7.61 -1.69 10.95
N LYS A 173 -8.05 -2.96 10.90
CA LYS A 173 -8.66 -3.69 12.02
C LYS A 173 -9.93 -3.06 12.60
N GLN A 174 -10.63 -2.27 11.81
CA GLN A 174 -11.93 -1.67 12.14
C GLN A 174 -13.07 -2.59 11.68
N TYR A 175 -13.08 -3.83 12.17
CA TYR A 175 -13.94 -4.91 11.68
C TYR A 175 -15.44 -4.60 11.82
N ASP A 176 -15.87 -3.93 12.89
CA ASP A 176 -17.29 -3.56 13.07
C ASP A 176 -17.80 -2.61 11.97
N LYS A 177 -16.95 -1.69 11.50
CA LYS A 177 -17.31 -0.80 10.38
C LYS A 177 -17.33 -1.54 9.06
N ALA A 178 -16.36 -2.43 8.83
CA ALA A 178 -16.34 -3.29 7.65
C ALA A 178 -17.62 -4.15 7.59
N GLU A 179 -18.02 -4.73 8.72
CA GLU A 179 -19.20 -5.59 8.81
C GLU A 179 -20.46 -4.81 8.48
N HIS A 180 -20.64 -3.64 9.10
CA HIS A 180 -21.81 -2.80 8.86
C HIS A 180 -22.02 -2.47 7.37
N ILE A 181 -20.94 -2.17 6.66
CA ILE A 181 -20.98 -1.86 5.22
C ILE A 181 -21.26 -3.12 4.40
N LEU A 182 -20.59 -4.23 4.72
CA LEU A 182 -20.69 -5.48 3.96
C LEU A 182 -22.02 -6.20 4.15
N GLU A 183 -22.70 -6.04 5.29
CA GLU A 183 -24.01 -6.63 5.53
C GLU A 183 -25.04 -6.21 4.47
N GLU A 184 -25.02 -4.96 4.03
CA GLU A 184 -25.87 -4.49 2.93
C GLU A 184 -25.29 -4.88 1.56
N ASP A 185 -23.98 -4.74 1.38
CA ASP A 185 -23.33 -4.98 0.09
C ASP A 185 -23.50 -6.43 -0.38
N ILE A 186 -23.41 -7.40 0.55
CA ILE A 186 -23.58 -8.83 0.22
C ILE A 186 -25.02 -9.18 -0.22
N ARG A 187 -26.03 -8.39 0.18
CA ARG A 187 -27.41 -8.59 -0.30
C ARG A 187 -27.59 -8.14 -1.74
N ILE A 188 -26.87 -7.09 -2.14
CA ILE A 188 -26.96 -6.50 -3.48
C ILE A 188 -26.03 -7.25 -4.45
N ASN A 189 -24.82 -7.56 -4.00
CA ASN A 189 -23.75 -8.16 -4.78
C ASN A 189 -23.47 -9.61 -4.35
N SER A 190 -24.52 -10.39 -4.10
CA SER A 190 -24.43 -11.74 -3.53
C SER A 190 -23.66 -12.76 -4.37
N SER A 191 -23.44 -12.47 -5.66
CA SER A 191 -22.66 -13.29 -6.59
C SER A 191 -21.20 -12.83 -6.76
N ASP A 192 -20.79 -11.76 -6.08
CA ASP A 192 -19.44 -11.20 -6.20
C ASP A 192 -18.47 -11.91 -5.24
N ALA A 193 -17.46 -12.55 -5.81
CA ALA A 193 -16.49 -13.34 -5.06
C ALA A 193 -15.65 -12.47 -4.11
N TYR A 194 -15.33 -11.23 -4.50
CA TYR A 194 -14.53 -10.32 -3.70
C TYR A 194 -15.32 -9.76 -2.53
N VAL A 195 -16.59 -9.36 -2.74
CA VAL A 195 -17.50 -8.96 -1.64
C VAL A 195 -17.66 -10.11 -0.63
N SER A 196 -17.90 -11.33 -1.11
CA SER A 196 -18.01 -12.49 -0.23
C SER A 196 -16.73 -12.77 0.53
N LYS A 197 -15.56 -12.57 -0.09
CA LYS A 197 -14.26 -12.76 0.55
C LYS A 197 -14.06 -11.80 1.72
N GLU A 198 -14.27 -10.51 1.48
CA GLU A 198 -14.15 -9.48 2.52
C GLU A 198 -15.16 -9.71 3.66
N TYR A 199 -16.38 -10.15 3.35
CA TYR A 199 -17.39 -10.44 4.37
C TYR A 199 -17.04 -11.65 5.23
N ILE A 200 -16.60 -12.76 4.62
CA ILE A 200 -16.14 -13.94 5.38
C ILE A 200 -14.96 -13.56 6.28
N PHE A 201 -13.97 -12.84 5.76
CA PHE A 201 -12.83 -12.37 6.56
C PHE A 201 -13.31 -11.53 7.76
N THR A 202 -14.16 -10.54 7.52
CA THR A 202 -14.70 -9.66 8.57
C THR A 202 -15.41 -10.46 9.66
N LEU A 203 -16.31 -11.37 9.28
CA LEU A 203 -17.06 -12.20 10.22
C LEU A 203 -16.14 -13.08 11.08
N THR A 204 -15.07 -13.64 10.51
CA THR A 204 -14.08 -14.41 11.30
C THR A 204 -13.37 -13.53 12.33
N LYS A 205 -13.02 -12.28 11.98
CA LYS A 205 -12.35 -11.34 12.89
C LYS A 205 -13.28 -10.80 13.98
N ASN A 206 -14.59 -10.74 13.71
CA ASN A 206 -15.62 -10.40 14.68
C ASN A 206 -16.14 -11.59 15.49
N ASN A 207 -15.47 -12.75 15.45
CA ASN A 207 -15.87 -13.99 16.14
C ASN A 207 -17.28 -14.50 15.78
N LYS A 208 -17.81 -14.09 14.63
CA LYS A 208 -19.11 -14.54 14.09
C LYS A 208 -18.92 -15.75 13.18
N ILE A 209 -18.23 -16.77 13.72
CA ILE A 209 -17.74 -17.91 12.91
C ILE A 209 -18.87 -18.69 12.22
N ASN A 210 -20.03 -18.86 12.88
CA ASN A 210 -21.17 -19.55 12.29
C ASN A 210 -21.70 -18.83 11.04
N LEU A 211 -21.72 -17.48 11.05
CA LEU A 211 -22.12 -16.69 9.88
C LEU A 211 -21.06 -16.77 8.78
N ALA A 212 -19.78 -16.74 9.13
CA ALA A 212 -18.69 -16.90 8.16
C ALA A 212 -18.78 -18.25 7.41
N ILE A 213 -19.05 -19.33 8.15
CA ILE A 213 -19.24 -20.68 7.59
C ILE A 213 -20.49 -20.75 6.72
N GLN A 214 -21.60 -20.14 7.15
CA GLN A 214 -22.81 -20.06 6.34
C GLN A 214 -22.55 -19.33 5.03
N GLN A 215 -21.86 -18.19 5.07
CA GLN A 215 -21.52 -17.41 3.89
C GLN A 215 -20.58 -18.18 2.96
N TYR A 216 -19.52 -18.82 3.49
CA TYR A 216 -18.63 -19.68 2.70
C TYR A 216 -19.39 -20.77 1.96
N ASN A 217 -20.28 -21.50 2.66
CA ASN A 217 -21.08 -22.56 2.05
C ASN A 217 -22.05 -22.04 0.99
N THR A 218 -22.56 -20.82 1.17
CA THR A 218 -23.43 -20.17 0.19
C THR A 218 -22.62 -19.79 -1.05
N ALA A 219 -21.53 -19.05 -0.87
CA ALA A 219 -20.62 -18.64 -1.94
C ALA A 219 -20.10 -19.83 -2.76
N LYS A 220 -19.69 -20.93 -2.10
CA LYS A 220 -19.24 -22.15 -2.76
C LYS A 220 -20.30 -22.72 -3.72
N LYS A 221 -21.60 -22.58 -3.42
CA LYS A 221 -22.71 -23.07 -4.25
C LYS A 221 -23.12 -22.06 -5.34
N THR A 222 -23.08 -20.77 -5.04
CA THR A 222 -23.75 -19.75 -5.87
C THR A 222 -22.80 -18.91 -6.72
N ILE A 223 -21.53 -18.77 -6.32
CA ILE A 223 -20.54 -17.94 -7.02
C ILE A 223 -19.72 -18.80 -7.98
N LEU A 224 -19.62 -18.37 -9.24
CA LEU A 224 -18.87 -19.09 -10.28
C LEU A 224 -17.35 -18.87 -10.15
N ASP A 225 -16.94 -17.66 -9.81
CA ASP A 225 -15.53 -17.33 -9.58
C ASP A 225 -15.05 -17.97 -8.27
N LYS A 226 -14.08 -18.89 -8.39
CA LYS A 226 -13.52 -19.65 -7.28
C LYS A 226 -12.17 -19.14 -6.78
N GLN A 227 -11.73 -17.98 -7.28
CA GLN A 227 -10.41 -17.42 -6.97
C GLN A 227 -10.12 -17.34 -5.46
N TYR A 228 -11.14 -17.04 -4.65
CA TYR A 228 -11.00 -16.83 -3.20
C TYR A 228 -11.44 -18.02 -2.34
N ASP A 229 -11.86 -19.15 -2.90
CA ASP A 229 -12.37 -20.29 -2.11
C ASP A 229 -11.32 -20.80 -1.11
N ALA A 230 -10.07 -20.97 -1.56
CA ALA A 230 -8.97 -21.40 -0.70
C ALA A 230 -8.63 -20.37 0.40
N GLU A 231 -8.65 -19.07 0.07
CA GLU A 231 -8.41 -18.00 1.05
C GLU A 231 -9.53 -17.92 2.09
N ASN A 232 -10.79 -18.03 1.66
CA ASN A 232 -11.95 -18.04 2.55
C ASN A 232 -11.94 -19.25 3.49
N CYS A 233 -11.65 -20.44 2.96
CA CYS A 233 -11.48 -21.67 3.75
C CYS A 233 -10.34 -21.52 4.75
N PHE A 234 -9.20 -20.95 4.32
CA PHE A 234 -8.05 -20.70 5.19
C PHE A 234 -8.36 -19.70 6.32
N ASN A 235 -9.14 -18.64 6.06
CA ASN A 235 -9.54 -17.67 7.09
C ASN A 235 -10.37 -18.33 8.20
N ILE A 236 -11.28 -19.25 7.84
CA ILE A 236 -12.08 -20.02 8.80
C ILE A 236 -11.20 -21.02 9.57
N LEU A 237 -10.29 -21.72 8.86
CA LEU A 237 -9.31 -22.61 9.48
C LEU A 237 -8.44 -21.87 10.51
N GLN A 238 -7.95 -20.68 10.17
CA GLN A 238 -7.13 -19.84 11.06
C GLN A 238 -7.90 -19.45 12.32
N TYR A 239 -9.20 -19.20 12.23
CA TYR A 239 -10.02 -18.92 13.41
C TYR A 239 -9.96 -20.08 14.42
N PHE A 240 -10.19 -21.31 13.98
CA PHE A 240 -10.16 -22.49 14.87
C PHE A 240 -8.76 -22.78 15.41
N TYR A 241 -7.72 -22.53 14.61
CA TYR A 241 -6.34 -22.58 15.09
C TYR A 241 -6.10 -21.64 16.28
N VAL A 242 -6.53 -20.37 16.19
CA VAL A 242 -6.37 -19.38 17.26
C VAL A 242 -7.12 -19.81 18.53
N GLN A 243 -8.29 -20.43 18.39
CA GLN A 243 -9.07 -20.96 19.52
C GLN A 243 -8.51 -22.27 20.07
N LYS A 244 -7.48 -22.86 19.44
CA LYS A 244 -6.96 -24.21 19.72
C LYS A 244 -8.02 -25.31 19.61
N ASP A 245 -9.04 -25.09 18.79
CA ASP A 245 -10.07 -26.07 18.50
C ASP A 245 -9.54 -27.06 17.45
N LYS A 246 -8.93 -28.14 17.95
CA LYS A 246 -8.32 -29.17 17.07
C LYS A 246 -9.34 -29.90 16.22
N GLU A 247 -10.57 -30.05 16.71
CA GLU A 247 -11.59 -30.82 15.99
C GLU A 247 -12.03 -30.07 14.74
N ASP A 248 -12.48 -28.84 14.90
CA ASP A 248 -12.94 -28.04 13.76
C ASP A 248 -11.78 -27.57 12.89
N PHE A 249 -10.60 -27.30 13.46
CA PHE A 249 -9.40 -27.06 12.66
C PHE A 249 -9.13 -28.20 11.68
N ASN A 250 -9.18 -29.46 12.13
CA ASN A 250 -8.90 -30.61 11.26
C ASN A 250 -9.96 -30.77 10.16
N LYS A 251 -11.24 -30.48 10.45
CA LYS A 251 -12.31 -30.47 9.43
C LYS A 251 -12.02 -29.45 8.33
N TRP A 252 -11.67 -28.22 8.71
CA TRP A 252 -11.36 -27.15 7.76
C TRP A 252 -10.05 -27.35 7.03
N TYR A 253 -9.07 -27.99 7.67
CA TYR A 253 -7.83 -28.41 7.01
C TYR A 253 -8.08 -29.46 5.93
N GLU A 254 -8.95 -30.43 6.19
CA GLU A 254 -9.38 -31.40 5.19
C GLU A 254 -10.15 -30.72 4.05
N GLU A 255 -11.05 -29.80 4.36
CA GLU A 255 -11.78 -29.00 3.35
C GLU A 255 -10.82 -28.21 2.46
N LEU A 256 -9.81 -27.53 3.04
CA LEU A 256 -8.80 -26.79 2.29
C LEU A 256 -8.02 -27.68 1.34
N SER A 257 -7.73 -28.93 1.73
CA SER A 257 -6.99 -29.89 0.89
C SER A 257 -7.71 -30.31 -0.39
N LYS A 258 -9.04 -30.10 -0.44
CA LYS A 258 -9.90 -30.42 -1.61
C LYS A 258 -9.98 -29.27 -2.62
N LEU A 259 -9.49 -28.09 -2.27
CA LEU A 259 -9.58 -26.88 -3.09
C LEU A 259 -8.37 -26.73 -4.01
N ASP A 260 -8.55 -26.04 -5.12
CA ASP A 260 -7.43 -25.57 -5.94
C ASP A 260 -6.74 -24.41 -5.22
N ILE A 261 -5.48 -24.60 -4.82
CA ILE A 261 -4.71 -23.62 -4.06
C ILE A 261 -3.70 -22.97 -4.99
N GLN A 262 -4.07 -21.82 -5.54
CA GLN A 262 -3.17 -21.05 -6.41
C GLN A 262 -2.00 -20.42 -5.63
N ASN A 263 -2.26 -19.93 -4.41
CA ASN A 263 -1.25 -19.35 -3.54
C ASN A 263 -0.62 -20.41 -2.62
N LYS A 264 0.56 -20.90 -2.97
CA LYS A 264 1.30 -21.92 -2.21
C LYS A 264 1.49 -21.56 -0.72
N MET A 265 1.59 -20.27 -0.40
CA MET A 265 1.74 -19.81 0.99
C MET A 265 0.58 -20.25 1.88
N ILE A 266 -0.65 -20.35 1.36
CA ILE A 266 -1.83 -20.79 2.12
C ILE A 266 -1.60 -22.21 2.65
N ARG A 267 -1.09 -23.11 1.81
CA ARG A 267 -0.79 -24.50 2.18
C ARG A 267 0.32 -24.55 3.23
N ASP A 268 1.43 -23.84 2.99
CA ASP A 268 2.56 -23.81 3.91
C ASP A 268 2.17 -23.29 5.31
N TYR A 269 1.29 -22.29 5.39
CA TYR A 269 0.78 -21.81 6.68
C TYR A 269 -0.14 -22.82 7.36
N ALA A 270 -1.06 -23.45 6.62
CA ALA A 270 -1.96 -24.45 7.18
C ALA A 270 -1.20 -25.67 7.73
N ASP A 271 -0.16 -26.13 7.03
CA ASP A 271 0.68 -27.25 7.45
C ASP A 271 1.42 -26.93 8.77
N ARG A 272 2.02 -25.74 8.86
CA ARG A 272 2.66 -25.27 10.11
C ARG A 272 1.67 -25.18 11.27
N MET A 273 0.45 -24.67 11.04
CA MET A 273 -0.59 -24.62 12.07
C MET A 273 -0.97 -26.01 12.57
N LYS A 274 -1.06 -26.98 11.66
CA LYS A 274 -1.38 -28.38 12.00
C LYS A 274 -0.27 -29.03 12.81
N GLU A 275 0.98 -28.82 12.45
CA GLU A 275 2.13 -29.29 13.22
C GLU A 275 2.14 -28.68 14.62
N ASP A 276 1.86 -27.37 14.74
CA ASP A 276 1.83 -26.67 16.01
C ASP A 276 0.73 -27.19 16.94
N LEU A 277 -0.49 -27.43 16.43
CA LEU A 277 -1.58 -28.00 17.23
C LEU A 277 -1.33 -29.44 17.68
N ASN A 278 -0.38 -30.17 17.08
CA ASN A 278 -0.04 -31.54 17.47
C ASN A 278 1.11 -31.62 18.49
N LYS A 279 1.74 -30.49 18.81
CA LYS A 279 2.66 -30.37 19.94
C LYS A 279 1.90 -30.22 21.26
#